data_AF-A0A1I4WXP2-F1
#
_entry.id   AF-A0A1I4WXP2-F1
#
_cell.length_a   1.000
_cell.length_b   1.000
_cell.length_c   1.000
_cell.angle_alpha   90.00
_cell.angle_beta   90.00
_cell.angle_gamma   90.00
#
_symmetry.space_group_name_H-M   'P 1'
#
loop_
_entity.id
_entity.type
_entity.pdbx_description
1 polymer ?
#
loop_
_entity_poly.entity_id
_entity_poly.type
_entity_poly.pdbx_seq_one_letter_code
_entity_poly.pdbx_strand_id
1 'polypeptide(L)'
;MNRVNQIVSILSKMESHTPFALVKSKKKTSIKIQNYSLFGCLLCLLLLGALIILCLTFNIDKKSVEIYAILLLIMNHIFGIICLSTPIVADMNFFFNMRKEVLNDFQIEINHDEKNVEQLDHYSIPELEYATYWLNLKIERFKARISDFFGTKTAIISILGLSYSAVQSLGGFEKIGNILFKGLFDTNVANIISILGLFFLLGISLGAIVMKNIINHFEYLKNILALAKQRKKEFS
;
A
#
# COMPACT_ATOMS: atom_id res chain seq x y z
N MET A 1 4.28 -11.51 -33.65
CA MET A 1 3.42 -11.71 -32.45
C MET A 1 4.14 -12.43 -31.29
N ASN A 2 4.96 -13.46 -31.54
CA ASN A 2 5.69 -14.18 -30.46
C ASN A 2 6.78 -13.36 -29.73
N ARG A 3 7.43 -12.40 -30.40
CA ARG A 3 8.57 -11.65 -29.84
C ARG A 3 8.16 -10.71 -28.68
N VAL A 4 7.03 -10.02 -28.79
CA VAL A 4 6.55 -9.15 -27.68
C VAL A 4 6.17 -9.98 -26.46
N ASN A 5 5.57 -11.15 -26.63
CA ASN A 5 5.26 -12.03 -25.51
C ASN A 5 6.54 -12.52 -24.80
N GLN A 6 7.62 -12.75 -25.56
CA GLN A 6 8.93 -13.07 -24.99
C GLN A 6 9.50 -11.88 -24.21
N ILE A 7 9.46 -10.66 -24.78
CA ILE A 7 9.89 -9.43 -24.08
C ILE A 7 9.10 -9.26 -22.77
N VAL A 8 7.77 -9.38 -22.83
CA VAL A 8 6.90 -9.27 -21.65
C VAL A 8 7.22 -10.35 -20.61
N SER A 9 7.53 -11.58 -21.03
CA SER A 9 7.93 -12.67 -20.12
C SER A 9 9.29 -12.43 -19.46
N ILE A 10 10.21 -11.72 -20.12
CA ILE A 10 11.49 -11.33 -19.52
C ILE A 10 11.23 -10.18 -18.54
N LEU A 11 10.50 -9.14 -18.97
CA LEU A 11 10.12 -8.00 -18.14
C LEU A 11 9.40 -8.43 -16.84
N SER A 12 8.52 -9.44 -16.90
CA SER A 12 7.80 -9.93 -15.71
C SER A 12 8.71 -10.56 -14.64
N LYS A 13 9.95 -10.90 -15.00
CA LYS A 13 10.96 -11.44 -14.06
C LYS A 13 11.93 -10.36 -13.57
N MET A 14 11.89 -9.17 -14.15
CA MET A 14 12.75 -8.06 -13.74
C MET A 14 12.17 -7.42 -12.49
N GLU A 15 13.00 -7.30 -11.46
CA GLU A 15 12.66 -6.57 -10.25
C GLU A 15 13.43 -5.25 -10.26
N SER A 16 12.74 -4.16 -9.91
CA SER A 16 13.41 -2.88 -9.66
C SER A 16 14.45 -3.04 -8.58
N HIS A 17 15.62 -2.42 -8.76
CA HIS A 17 16.50 -2.21 -7.63
C HIS A 17 15.69 -1.50 -6.56
N THR A 18 15.45 -2.17 -5.45
CA THR A 18 14.91 -1.47 -4.30
C THR A 18 16.10 -0.75 -3.69
N PRO A 19 16.18 0.60 -3.77
CA PRO A 19 17.16 1.31 -2.99
C PRO A 19 17.04 0.82 -1.55
N PHE A 20 18.14 0.87 -0.81
CA PHE A 20 18.28 0.30 0.52
C PHE A 20 18.56 -1.20 0.61
N ALA A 21 18.75 -2.03 -0.43
CA ALA A 21 19.07 -3.46 -0.22
C ALA A 21 20.30 -3.71 0.70
N LEU A 22 21.30 -2.83 0.65
CA LEU A 22 22.47 -2.82 1.55
C LEU A 22 22.20 -2.24 2.94
N VAL A 23 21.23 -1.35 3.09
CA VAL A 23 20.72 -0.87 4.39
C VAL A 23 19.72 -1.88 4.99
N LYS A 24 19.01 -2.66 4.15
CA LYS A 24 18.06 -3.74 4.47
C LYS A 24 18.75 -4.95 5.06
N SER A 25 19.98 -5.26 4.65
CA SER A 25 20.76 -6.33 5.27
C SER A 25 21.10 -5.97 6.74
N LYS A 26 21.35 -4.69 7.04
CA LYS A 26 21.53 -4.16 8.41
C LYS A 26 20.21 -3.87 9.16
N LYS A 27 19.10 -3.58 8.46
CA LYS A 27 17.77 -3.26 9.04
C LYS A 27 16.70 -4.33 8.82
N LYS A 28 17.09 -5.57 8.49
CA LYS A 28 16.17 -6.69 8.20
C LYS A 28 15.18 -6.90 9.35
N THR A 29 15.62 -6.62 10.57
CA THR A 29 14.83 -6.62 11.81
C THR A 29 13.78 -5.51 11.85
N SER A 30 14.13 -4.27 11.49
CA SER A 30 13.19 -3.13 11.48
C SER A 30 12.04 -3.33 10.50
N ILE A 31 12.32 -3.79 9.27
CA ILE A 31 11.27 -4.08 8.28
C ILE A 31 10.42 -5.28 8.69
N LYS A 32 11.03 -6.31 9.29
CA LYS A 32 10.27 -7.43 9.87
C LYS A 32 9.36 -6.96 10.99
N ILE A 33 9.86 -6.14 11.92
CA ILE A 33 9.08 -5.58 13.03
C ILE A 33 7.92 -4.75 12.50
N GLN A 34 8.16 -3.88 11.52
CA GLN A 34 7.11 -3.07 10.89
C GLN A 34 6.04 -3.96 10.22
N ASN A 35 6.44 -4.96 9.45
CA ASN A 35 5.51 -5.87 8.78
C ASN A 35 4.73 -6.75 9.78
N TYR A 36 5.38 -7.27 10.82
CA TYR A 36 4.71 -8.02 11.89
C TYR A 36 3.75 -7.13 12.67
N SER A 37 4.11 -5.88 12.93
CA SER A 37 3.25 -4.91 13.61
C SER A 37 2.04 -4.56 12.75
N LEU A 38 2.23 -4.35 11.45
CA LEU A 38 1.14 -4.12 10.50
C LEU A 38 0.22 -5.34 10.39
N PHE A 39 0.78 -6.55 10.35
CA PHE A 39 0.02 -7.79 10.39
C PHE A 39 -0.75 -7.93 11.72
N GLY A 40 -0.13 -7.56 12.84
CA GLY A 40 -0.77 -7.48 14.15
C GLY A 40 -1.97 -6.54 14.16
N CYS A 41 -1.83 -5.33 13.60
CA CYS A 41 -2.96 -4.39 13.45
C CYS A 41 -4.09 -4.98 12.62
N LEU A 42 -3.78 -5.59 11.46
CA LEU A 42 -4.78 -6.21 10.60
C LEU A 42 -5.49 -7.37 11.31
N LEU A 43 -4.75 -8.20 12.05
CA LEU A 43 -5.30 -9.31 12.81
C LEU A 43 -6.20 -8.83 13.95
N CYS A 44 -5.79 -7.81 14.70
CA CYS A 44 -6.63 -7.20 15.73
C CYS A 44 -7.92 -6.60 15.15
N LEU A 45 -7.84 -5.95 13.99
CA LEU A 45 -8.99 -5.41 13.27
C LEU A 45 -9.94 -6.50 12.77
N LEU A 46 -9.41 -7.60 12.22
CA LEU A 46 -10.22 -8.75 11.77
C LEU A 46 -10.91 -9.44 12.95
N LEU A 47 -10.21 -9.63 14.06
CA LEU A 47 -10.79 -10.20 15.29
C LEU A 47 -11.89 -9.30 15.85
N LEU A 48 -11.69 -7.97 15.84
CA LEU A 48 -12.70 -7.02 16.27
C LEU A 48 -13.94 -7.08 15.36
N GLY A 49 -13.74 -7.15 14.04
CA GLY A 49 -14.83 -7.33 13.07
C GLY A 49 -15.59 -8.65 13.27
N ALA A 50 -14.87 -9.76 13.45
CA ALA A 50 -15.46 -11.07 13.72
C ALA A 50 -16.27 -11.07 15.02
N LEU A 51 -15.76 -10.42 16.06
CA LEU A 51 -16.41 -10.28 17.36
C LEU A 51 -17.72 -9.47 17.25
N ILE A 52 -17.72 -8.40 16.47
CA ILE A 52 -18.95 -7.62 16.16
C ILE A 52 -19.96 -8.50 15.42
N ILE A 53 -19.55 -9.24 14.38
CA ILE A 53 -20.44 -10.14 13.62
C ILE A 53 -21.03 -11.23 14.53
N LEU A 54 -20.23 -11.80 15.43
CA LEU A 54 -20.65 -12.85 16.34
C LEU A 54 -21.66 -12.33 17.37
N CYS A 55 -21.42 -11.15 17.94
CA CYS A 55 -22.38 -10.46 18.81
C CYS A 55 -23.72 -10.19 18.10
N LEU A 56 -23.69 -9.75 16.84
CA LEU A 56 -24.90 -9.49 16.04
C LEU A 56 -25.65 -10.77 15.64
N THR A 57 -24.93 -11.86 15.35
CA THR A 57 -25.54 -13.11 14.86
C THR A 57 -26.16 -13.92 16.01
N PHE A 58 -25.50 -13.95 17.17
CA PHE A 58 -25.89 -14.77 18.32
C PHE A 58 -26.59 -13.98 19.44
N ASN A 59 -26.85 -12.69 19.26
CA ASN A 59 -27.43 -11.80 20.27
C ASN A 59 -26.73 -11.90 21.64
N ILE A 60 -25.40 -12.01 21.64
CA ILE A 60 -24.60 -12.11 22.86
C ILE A 60 -24.65 -10.79 23.61
N ASP A 61 -24.82 -10.84 24.94
CA ASP A 61 -24.79 -9.65 25.76
C ASP A 61 -23.40 -8.99 25.68
N LYS A 62 -23.46 -7.69 25.43
CA LYS A 62 -22.32 -6.85 25.11
C LYS A 62 -21.37 -6.68 26.27
N LYS A 63 -21.92 -6.66 27.48
CA LYS A 63 -21.14 -6.62 28.72
C LYS A 63 -20.20 -7.82 28.85
N SER A 64 -20.59 -8.97 28.30
CA SER A 64 -19.76 -10.18 28.31
C SER A 64 -18.56 -10.08 27.37
N VAL A 65 -18.62 -9.21 26.36
CA VAL A 65 -17.59 -9.10 25.31
C VAL A 65 -16.80 -7.78 25.39
N GLU A 66 -17.23 -6.86 26.27
CA GLU A 66 -16.67 -5.53 26.50
C GLU A 66 -15.15 -5.52 26.69
N ILE A 67 -14.69 -6.35 27.62
CA ILE A 67 -13.28 -6.43 28.00
C ILE A 67 -12.41 -6.89 26.84
N TYR A 68 -12.90 -7.79 25.98
CA TYR A 68 -12.14 -8.33 24.86
C TYR A 68 -11.95 -7.30 23.74
N ALA A 69 -12.97 -6.47 23.44
CA ALA A 69 -12.81 -5.42 22.43
C ALA A 69 -11.87 -4.31 22.91
N ILE A 70 -11.93 -3.93 24.19
CA ILE A 70 -11.00 -2.94 24.77
C ILE A 70 -9.56 -3.46 24.69
N LEU A 71 -9.33 -4.74 25.04
CA LEU A 71 -8.01 -5.36 24.92
C LEU A 71 -7.52 -5.37 23.47
N LEU A 72 -8.37 -5.73 22.50
CA LEU A 72 -8.03 -5.70 21.07
C LEU A 72 -7.71 -4.28 20.58
N LEU A 73 -8.43 -3.27 21.05
CA LEU A 73 -8.22 -1.86 20.67
C LEU A 73 -6.88 -1.32 21.22
N ILE A 74 -6.55 -1.64 22.46
CA ILE A 74 -5.27 -1.29 23.08
C ILE A 74 -4.12 -1.95 22.32
N MET A 75 -4.23 -3.26 22.05
CA MET A 75 -3.21 -4.00 21.29
C MET A 75 -3.03 -3.41 19.88
N ASN A 76 -4.12 -3.06 19.20
CA ASN A 76 -4.07 -2.42 17.89
C ASN A 76 -3.34 -1.06 17.92
N HIS A 77 -3.55 -0.25 18.95
CA HIS A 77 -2.82 1.01 19.11
C HIS A 77 -1.34 0.79 19.40
N ILE A 78 -0.99 -0.19 20.24
CA ILE A 78 0.41 -0.54 20.52
C ILE A 78 1.10 -0.97 19.22
N PHE A 79 0.51 -1.86 18.43
CA PHE A 79 1.04 -2.26 17.13
C PHE A 79 1.09 -1.09 16.14
N GLY A 80 0.11 -0.19 16.14
CA GLY A 80 0.12 1.02 15.30
C GLY A 80 1.30 1.94 15.64
N ILE A 81 1.52 2.21 16.93
CA ILE A 81 2.63 3.04 17.42
C ILE A 81 3.98 2.40 17.08
N ILE A 82 4.14 1.09 17.31
CA ILE A 82 5.37 0.36 16.95
C ILE A 82 5.61 0.44 15.43
N CYS A 83 4.57 0.25 14.61
CA CYS A 83 4.67 0.31 13.15
C CYS A 83 5.14 1.69 12.64
N LEU A 84 4.63 2.78 13.25
CA LEU A 84 4.96 4.15 12.85
C LEU A 84 6.33 4.61 13.38
N SER A 85 6.71 4.18 14.58
CA SER A 85 7.99 4.57 15.21
C SER A 85 9.20 3.81 14.66
N THR A 86 8.99 2.58 14.18
CA THR A 86 10.05 1.72 13.63
C THR A 86 10.90 2.36 12.52
N PRO A 87 10.33 2.98 11.46
CA PRO A 87 11.13 3.66 10.43
C PRO A 87 11.87 4.88 10.98
N ILE A 88 11.24 5.67 11.86
CA ILE A 88 11.82 6.89 12.45
C ILE A 88 13.12 6.57 13.20
N VAL A 89 13.11 5.53 14.04
CA VAL A 89 14.30 5.10 14.80
C VAL A 89 15.37 4.53 13.87
N ALA A 90 14.96 3.78 12.85
CA ALA A 90 15.90 3.17 11.93
C ALA A 90 16.64 4.25 11.12
N ASP A 91 15.95 5.30 10.70
CA ASP A 91 16.47 6.29 9.75
C ASP A 91 17.39 7.34 10.37
N MET A 92 17.48 7.43 11.71
CA MET A 92 18.40 8.36 12.38
C MET A 92 19.87 8.17 11.96
N ASN A 93 20.33 6.93 11.78
CA ASN A 93 21.70 6.66 11.33
C ASN A 93 21.93 6.99 9.85
N PHE A 94 20.87 6.93 9.03
CA PHE A 94 20.94 7.26 7.60
C PHE A 94 21.20 8.75 7.39
N PHE A 95 20.57 9.61 8.20
CA PHE A 95 20.74 11.07 8.11
C PHE A 95 22.21 11.51 8.25
N PHE A 96 23.00 10.84 9.09
CA PHE A 96 24.40 11.21 9.29
C PHE A 96 25.32 10.81 8.13
N ASN A 97 25.02 9.73 7.41
CA ASN A 97 25.85 9.21 6.32
C ASN A 97 25.22 9.32 4.91
N MET A 98 24.10 10.05 4.81
CA MET A 98 23.20 10.09 3.67
C MET A 98 23.91 10.26 2.32
N ARG A 99 24.84 11.21 2.20
CA ARG A 99 25.50 11.52 0.92
C ARG A 99 26.28 10.33 0.36
N LYS A 100 27.02 9.61 1.21
CA LYS A 100 27.83 8.47 0.79
C LYS A 100 26.95 7.27 0.47
N GLU A 101 25.92 7.03 1.29
CA GLU A 101 25.00 5.91 1.10
C GLU A 101 24.16 6.07 -0.18
N VAL A 102 23.63 7.26 -0.45
CA VAL A 102 22.87 7.56 -1.68
C VAL A 102 23.71 7.35 -2.94
N LEU A 103 24.95 7.84 -2.97
CA LEU A 103 25.81 7.68 -4.14
C LEU A 103 26.21 6.22 -4.39
N ASN A 104 26.52 5.48 -3.33
CA ASN A 104 26.84 4.06 -3.45
C ASN A 104 25.61 3.24 -3.89
N ASP A 105 24.43 3.55 -3.35
CA ASP A 105 23.18 2.89 -3.75
C ASP A 105 22.83 3.20 -5.21
N PHE A 106 23.04 4.44 -5.65
CA PHE A 106 22.85 4.85 -7.05
C PHE A 106 23.78 4.10 -8.02
N GLN A 107 25.05 3.89 -7.67
CA GLN A 107 25.96 3.09 -8.49
C GLN A 107 25.50 1.63 -8.60
N ILE A 108 24.95 1.07 -7.53
CA ILE A 108 24.42 -0.30 -7.52
C ILE A 108 23.15 -0.37 -8.36
N GLU A 109 22.26 0.63 -8.25
CA GLU A 109 21.06 0.77 -9.05
C GLU A 109 21.38 0.78 -10.55
N ILE A 110 22.34 1.61 -10.97
CA ILE A 110 22.81 1.65 -12.36
C ILE A 110 23.27 0.26 -12.81
N ASN A 111 24.15 -0.39 -12.05
CA ASN A 111 24.68 -1.71 -12.41
C ASN A 111 23.59 -2.79 -12.47
N HIS A 112 22.58 -2.71 -11.62
CA HIS A 112 21.45 -3.64 -11.59
C HIS A 112 20.54 -3.43 -12.81
N ASP A 113 20.20 -2.18 -13.11
CA ASP A 113 19.36 -1.85 -14.25
C ASP A 113 20.06 -2.12 -15.59
N GLU A 114 21.38 -1.89 -15.69
CA GLU A 114 22.17 -2.28 -16.87
C GLU A 114 22.13 -3.79 -17.13
N LYS A 115 22.21 -4.63 -16.08
CA LYS A 115 22.05 -6.09 -16.23
C LYS A 115 20.65 -6.50 -16.67
N ASN A 116 19.62 -5.77 -16.25
CA ASN A 116 18.26 -6.00 -16.72
C ASN A 116 18.12 -5.58 -18.18
N VAL A 117 18.74 -4.46 -18.57
CA VAL A 117 18.78 -3.96 -19.94
C VAL A 117 19.51 -4.93 -20.88
N GLU A 118 20.63 -5.54 -20.45
CA GLU A 118 21.39 -6.52 -21.24
C GLU A 118 20.53 -7.69 -21.75
N GLN A 119 19.55 -8.12 -20.97
CA GLN A 119 18.63 -9.21 -21.37
C GLN A 119 17.77 -8.84 -22.58
N LEU A 120 17.73 -7.55 -22.94
CA LEU A 120 16.98 -7.01 -24.07
C LEU A 120 17.86 -6.70 -25.29
N ASP A 121 19.17 -6.93 -25.22
CA ASP A 121 20.12 -6.61 -26.29
C ASP A 121 19.84 -7.37 -27.60
N HIS A 122 19.16 -8.52 -27.54
CA HIS A 122 18.80 -9.30 -28.72
C HIS A 122 17.56 -8.81 -29.49
N TYR A 123 16.83 -7.81 -28.96
CA TYR A 123 15.62 -7.28 -29.60
C TYR A 123 15.91 -5.98 -30.36
N SER A 124 15.22 -5.78 -31.48
CA SER A 124 15.33 -4.56 -32.29
C SER A 124 14.58 -3.38 -31.67
N ILE A 125 14.95 -2.15 -32.05
CA ILE A 125 14.27 -0.93 -31.57
C ILE A 125 12.75 -0.98 -31.84
N PRO A 126 12.25 -1.38 -33.03
CA PRO A 126 10.81 -1.50 -33.28
C PRO A 126 10.11 -2.50 -32.36
N GLU A 127 10.76 -3.61 -32.01
CA GLU A 127 10.20 -4.60 -31.07
C GLU A 127 10.08 -4.03 -29.65
N LEU A 128 11.09 -3.28 -29.20
CA LEU A 128 11.09 -2.59 -27.90
C LEU A 128 10.04 -1.47 -27.85
N GLU A 129 9.85 -0.74 -28.95
CA GLU A 129 8.80 0.28 -29.07
C GLU A 129 7.40 -0.34 -29.01
N TYR A 130 7.19 -1.47 -29.68
CA TYR A 130 5.91 -2.17 -29.63
C TYR A 130 5.62 -2.72 -28.22
N ALA A 131 6.63 -3.24 -27.51
CA ALA A 131 6.50 -3.60 -26.10
C ALA A 131 6.20 -2.38 -25.20
N THR A 132 6.85 -1.24 -25.46
CA THR A 132 6.60 0.03 -24.75
C THR A 132 5.14 0.47 -24.93
N TYR A 133 4.60 0.36 -26.15
CA TYR A 133 3.20 0.69 -26.46
C TYR A 133 2.22 -0.15 -25.63
N TRP A 134 2.42 -1.48 -25.59
CA TRP A 134 1.56 -2.38 -24.79
C TRP A 134 1.64 -2.10 -23.29
N LEU A 135 2.82 -1.77 -22.79
CA LEU A 135 3.01 -1.40 -21.39
C LEU A 135 2.31 -0.09 -21.04
N ASN A 136 2.39 0.92 -21.90
CA ASN A 136 1.65 2.18 -21.76
C ASN A 136 0.13 1.94 -21.77
N LEU A 137 -0.38 1.16 -22.72
CA LEU A 137 -1.80 0.78 -22.74
C LEU A 137 -2.21 0.09 -21.42
N LYS A 138 -1.35 -0.76 -20.86
CA LYS A 138 -1.62 -1.43 -19.59
C LYS A 138 -1.68 -0.43 -18.43
N ILE A 139 -0.73 0.49 -18.35
CA ILE A 139 -0.68 1.55 -17.34
C ILE A 139 -1.93 2.43 -17.43
N GLU A 140 -2.29 2.90 -18.62
CA GLU A 140 -3.48 3.74 -18.83
C GLU A 140 -4.77 3.00 -18.48
N ARG A 141 -4.90 1.72 -18.83
CA ARG A 141 -6.06 0.91 -18.41
C ARG A 141 -6.11 0.73 -16.89
N PHE A 142 -4.97 0.62 -16.21
CA PHE A 142 -4.94 0.58 -14.75
C PHE A 142 -5.30 1.93 -14.14
N LYS A 143 -4.76 3.03 -14.65
CA LYS A 143 -5.09 4.40 -14.23
C LYS A 143 -6.57 4.70 -14.42
N ALA A 144 -7.15 4.31 -15.56
CA ALA A 144 -8.58 4.44 -15.81
C ALA A 144 -9.42 3.64 -14.81
N ARG A 145 -9.09 2.36 -14.56
CA ARG A 145 -9.82 1.55 -13.54
C ARG A 145 -9.71 2.13 -12.14
N ILE A 146 -8.55 2.67 -11.78
CA ILE A 146 -8.38 3.41 -10.54
C ILE A 146 -9.25 4.65 -10.60
N SER A 147 -9.22 5.45 -11.66
CA SER A 147 -10.07 6.64 -11.79
C SER A 147 -11.56 6.32 -11.78
N ASP A 148 -12.01 5.18 -12.29
CA ASP A 148 -13.42 4.78 -12.28
C ASP A 148 -13.85 4.36 -10.87
N PHE A 149 -13.00 3.60 -10.17
CA PHE A 149 -13.21 3.20 -8.77
C PHE A 149 -13.12 4.41 -7.83
N PHE A 150 -12.06 5.19 -8.04
CA PHE A 150 -11.61 6.48 -7.52
C PHE A 150 -12.46 7.72 -7.83
N GLY A 151 -13.29 7.73 -8.86
CA GLY A 151 -13.97 8.94 -9.33
C GLY A 151 -15.46 8.88 -9.01
N THR A 152 -16.06 7.71 -9.18
CA THR A 152 -17.47 7.47 -8.87
C THR A 152 -17.69 7.18 -7.40
N LYS A 153 -16.75 6.47 -6.75
CA LYS A 153 -16.87 6.12 -5.32
C LYS A 153 -16.20 7.15 -4.41
N THR A 154 -15.33 8.02 -4.93
CA THR A 154 -14.82 9.16 -4.15
C THR A 154 -15.90 10.22 -3.95
N ALA A 155 -16.86 10.38 -4.88
CA ALA A 155 -18.10 11.11 -4.62
C ALA A 155 -18.88 10.51 -3.43
N ILE A 156 -18.97 9.18 -3.33
CA ILE A 156 -19.60 8.49 -2.20
C ILE A 156 -18.78 8.69 -0.91
N ILE A 157 -17.45 8.61 -0.96
CA ILE A 157 -16.55 8.87 0.17
C ILE A 157 -16.60 10.34 0.61
N SER A 158 -16.73 11.29 -0.32
CA SER A 158 -16.94 12.71 -0.05
C SER A 158 -18.31 12.92 0.57
N ILE A 159 -19.36 12.27 0.09
CA ILE A 159 -20.68 12.28 0.73
C ILE A 159 -20.62 11.69 2.14
N LEU A 160 -19.89 10.58 2.34
CA LEU A 160 -19.68 9.97 3.65
C LEU A 160 -18.84 10.87 4.58
N GLY A 161 -17.78 11.49 4.09
CA GLY A 161 -16.93 12.44 4.83
C GLY A 161 -17.65 13.75 5.14
N LEU A 162 -18.48 14.25 4.23
CA LEU A 162 -19.36 15.40 4.44
C LEU A 162 -20.49 15.05 5.42
N SER A 163 -21.03 13.82 5.37
CA SER A 163 -22.01 13.35 6.37
C SER A 163 -21.38 13.19 7.76
N TYR A 164 -20.13 12.74 7.85
CA TYR A 164 -19.34 12.70 9.07
C TYR A 164 -19.03 14.12 9.59
N SER A 165 -18.68 15.05 8.71
CA SER A 165 -18.45 16.47 9.04
C SER A 165 -19.74 17.18 9.47
N ALA A 166 -20.88 16.85 8.86
CA ALA A 166 -22.20 17.30 9.29
C ALA A 166 -22.57 16.76 10.67
N VAL A 167 -22.28 15.48 10.96
CA VAL A 167 -22.43 14.89 12.30
C VAL A 167 -21.49 15.54 13.33
N GLN A 168 -20.26 15.87 12.93
CA GLN A 168 -19.29 16.60 13.76
C GLN A 168 -19.77 18.02 14.09
N SER A 169 -20.43 18.70 13.14
CA SER A 169 -21.06 20.01 13.34
C SER A 169 -22.28 19.99 14.28
N LEU A 170 -22.86 18.81 14.54
CA LEU A 170 -24.03 18.59 15.39
C LEU A 170 -23.70 18.11 16.83
N GLY A 171 -22.42 18.09 17.24
CA GLY A 171 -22.08 17.77 18.64
C GLY A 171 -20.68 17.23 18.95
N GLY A 172 -19.73 17.28 18.02
CA GLY A 172 -18.29 17.16 18.32
C GLY A 172 -17.73 15.79 18.75
N PHE A 173 -16.39 15.73 18.82
CA PHE A 173 -15.58 14.53 19.13
C PHE A 173 -15.80 13.92 20.52
N GLU A 174 -16.40 14.66 21.46
CA GLU A 174 -16.77 14.15 22.79
C GLU A 174 -17.82 13.04 22.72
N LYS A 175 -18.75 13.14 21.77
CA LYS A 175 -19.67 12.04 21.45
C LYS A 175 -18.96 10.92 20.73
N ILE A 176 -17.93 11.18 19.91
CA ILE A 176 -17.18 10.15 19.19
C ILE A 176 -16.34 9.31 20.14
N GLY A 177 -15.67 9.90 21.12
CA GLY A 177 -14.99 9.15 22.19
C GLY A 177 -15.97 8.28 22.98
N ASN A 178 -17.13 8.84 23.34
CA ASN A 178 -18.22 8.06 23.93
C ASN A 178 -18.82 7.04 22.95
N ILE A 179 -18.85 7.23 21.63
CA ILE A 179 -19.38 6.26 20.66
C ILE A 179 -18.35 5.17 20.33
N LEU A 180 -17.06 5.46 20.40
CA LEU A 180 -16.01 4.46 20.21
C LEU A 180 -15.90 3.56 21.44
N PHE A 181 -15.95 4.14 22.65
CA PHE A 181 -15.88 3.38 23.91
C PHE A 181 -17.22 2.78 24.33
N LYS A 182 -18.35 3.46 24.09
CA LYS A 182 -19.70 3.01 24.47
C LYS A 182 -20.45 2.37 23.30
N GLY A 183 -20.19 2.76 22.05
CA GLY A 183 -20.86 2.27 20.83
C GLY A 183 -20.24 1.04 20.18
N LEU A 184 -19.03 0.59 20.55
CA LEU A 184 -18.62 -0.82 20.36
C LEU A 184 -19.61 -1.77 21.06
N PHE A 185 -20.31 -1.27 22.09
CA PHE A 185 -21.27 -2.01 22.92
C PHE A 185 -22.65 -1.32 23.02
N ASP A 186 -22.99 -0.40 22.12
CA ASP A 186 -24.33 0.19 22.07
C ASP A 186 -25.01 -0.18 20.75
N THR A 187 -26.27 -0.63 20.83
CA THR A 187 -26.99 -1.35 19.76
C THR A 187 -27.59 -0.37 18.77
N ASN A 188 -27.11 0.87 18.84
CA ASN A 188 -27.61 1.93 18.02
C ASN A 188 -27.10 1.68 16.60
N VAL A 189 -28.03 1.39 15.70
CA VAL A 189 -27.78 1.03 14.30
C VAL A 189 -26.85 2.04 13.61
N ALA A 190 -26.93 3.32 13.99
CA ALA A 190 -26.06 4.38 13.52
C ALA A 190 -24.55 4.15 13.83
N ASN A 191 -24.21 3.58 14.98
CA ASN A 191 -22.82 3.31 15.38
C ASN A 191 -22.25 2.13 14.58
N ILE A 192 -23.06 1.07 14.36
CA ILE A 192 -22.67 -0.08 13.55
C ILE A 192 -22.43 0.34 12.10
N ILE A 193 -23.33 1.17 11.54
CA ILE A 193 -23.17 1.72 10.18
C ILE A 193 -21.90 2.57 10.08
N SER A 194 -21.60 3.39 11.09
CA SER A 194 -20.40 4.23 11.12
C SER A 194 -19.11 3.41 11.15
N ILE A 195 -19.06 2.36 11.99
CA ILE A 195 -17.91 1.44 12.07
C ILE A 195 -17.72 0.71 10.74
N LEU A 196 -18.79 0.22 10.13
CA LEU A 196 -18.75 -0.48 8.85
C LEU A 196 -18.28 0.44 7.71
N GLY A 197 -18.71 1.72 7.73
CA GLY A 197 -18.21 2.76 6.83
C GLY A 197 -16.70 3.00 6.97
N LEU A 198 -16.17 3.02 8.20
CA LEU A 198 -14.73 3.17 8.45
C LEU A 198 -13.91 1.98 7.96
N PHE A 199 -14.37 0.74 8.18
CA PHE A 199 -13.72 -0.46 7.65
C PHE A 199 -13.73 -0.48 6.12
N PHE A 200 -14.83 -0.06 5.50
CA PHE A 200 -14.94 0.08 4.05
C PHE A 200 -13.94 1.10 3.49
N LEU A 201 -13.84 2.28 4.13
CA LEU A 201 -12.84 3.31 3.80
C LEU A 201 -11.41 2.79 3.91
N LEU A 202 -11.09 2.05 4.98
CA LEU A 202 -9.78 1.45 5.18
C LEU A 202 -9.45 0.43 4.08
N GLY A 203 -10.39 -0.43 3.70
CA GLY A 203 -10.23 -1.38 2.59
C GLY A 203 -9.95 -0.68 1.25
N ILE A 204 -10.66 0.42 0.97
CA ILE A 204 -10.42 1.25 -0.22
C ILE A 204 -9.03 1.89 -0.20
N SER A 205 -8.60 2.44 0.94
CA SER A 205 -7.27 3.04 1.11
C SER A 205 -6.13 2.02 0.87
N LEU A 206 -6.25 0.82 1.45
CA LEU A 206 -5.29 -0.26 1.22
C LEU A 206 -5.26 -0.71 -0.24
N GLY A 207 -6.45 -0.83 -0.88
CA GLY A 207 -6.56 -1.14 -2.30
C GLY A 207 -5.87 -0.10 -3.19
N ALA A 208 -5.96 1.19 -2.84
CA ALA A 208 -5.28 2.27 -3.55
C ALA A 208 -3.76 2.12 -3.53
N ILE A 209 -3.20 1.78 -2.37
CA ILE A 209 -1.76 1.60 -2.18
C ILE A 209 -1.25 0.44 -3.02
N VAL A 210 -1.94 -0.70 -3.00
CA VAL A 210 -1.58 -1.88 -3.81
C VAL A 210 -1.60 -1.55 -5.30
N MET A 211 -2.65 -0.88 -5.77
CA MET A 211 -2.77 -0.48 -7.17
C MET A 211 -1.69 0.52 -7.60
N LYS A 212 -1.33 1.47 -6.73
CA LYS A 212 -0.21 2.40 -6.98
C LYS A 212 1.12 1.66 -7.11
N ASN A 213 1.38 0.68 -6.25
CA ASN A 213 2.60 -0.14 -6.35
C ASN A 213 2.68 -0.91 -7.67
N ILE A 214 1.56 -1.46 -8.15
CA ILE A 214 1.49 -2.16 -9.44
C ILE A 214 1.81 -1.18 -10.58
N ILE A 215 1.25 0.03 -10.56
CA ILE A 215 1.55 1.06 -11.57
C ILE A 215 3.02 1.45 -11.55
N ASN A 216 3.59 1.71 -10.37
CA ASN A 216 5.00 2.07 -10.22
C ASN A 216 5.91 0.99 -10.80
N HIS A 217 5.56 -0.29 -10.61
CA HIS A 217 6.32 -1.40 -11.19
C HIS A 217 6.22 -1.42 -12.72
N PHE A 218 5.04 -1.18 -13.31
CA PHE A 218 4.93 -1.05 -14.77
C PHE A 218 5.67 0.19 -15.29
N GLU A 219 5.71 1.29 -14.55
CA GLU A 219 6.50 2.47 -14.90
C GLU A 219 8.01 2.18 -14.85
N TYR A 220 8.48 1.40 -13.87
CA TYR A 220 9.85 0.89 -13.83
C TYR A 220 10.19 0.07 -15.08
N LEU A 221 9.36 -0.92 -15.44
CA LEU A 221 9.58 -1.73 -16.64
C LEU A 221 9.62 -0.87 -17.92
N LYS A 222 8.86 0.23 -17.95
CA LYS A 222 8.89 1.19 -19.06
C LYS A 222 10.22 1.92 -19.14
N ASN A 223 10.80 2.29 -17.99
CA ASN A 223 12.11 2.92 -17.93
C ASN A 223 13.22 1.96 -18.39
N ILE A 224 13.15 0.68 -18.03
CA ILE A 224 14.08 -0.35 -18.55
C ILE A 224 14.03 -0.45 -20.08
N LEU A 225 12.83 -0.48 -20.67
CA LEU A 225 12.69 -0.45 -22.13
C LEU A 225 13.24 0.85 -22.76
N ALA A 226 13.12 1.99 -22.07
CA ALA A 226 13.69 3.25 -22.53
C ALA A 226 15.23 3.22 -22.51
N LEU A 227 15.83 2.71 -21.43
CA LEU A 227 17.28 2.53 -21.31
C LEU A 227 17.83 1.59 -22.37
N ALA A 228 17.16 0.44 -22.61
CA ALA A 228 17.55 -0.50 -23.66
C ALA A 228 17.56 0.14 -25.06
N LYS A 229 16.58 1.00 -25.35
CA LYS A 229 16.54 1.76 -26.61
C LYS A 229 17.65 2.81 -26.69
N GLN A 230 17.95 3.50 -25.59
CA GLN A 230 19.00 4.52 -25.56
C GLN A 230 20.38 3.87 -25.79
N ARG A 231 20.70 2.81 -25.05
CA ARG A 231 21.92 2.01 -25.22
C ARG A 231 22.11 1.60 -26.68
N LYS A 232 21.06 1.06 -27.31
CA LYS A 232 21.12 0.68 -28.74
C LYS A 232 21.35 1.84 -29.71
N LYS A 233 20.90 3.06 -29.39
CA LYS A 233 21.15 4.25 -30.22
C LYS A 233 22.58 4.77 -30.07
N GLU A 234 23.20 4.57 -28.91
CA GLU A 234 24.58 4.99 -28.63
C GLU A 234 25.62 4.00 -29.19
N PHE A 235 25.26 2.72 -29.34
CA PHE A 235 26.15 1.65 -29.84
C PHE A 235 25.84 1.16 -31.28
N SER A 236 25.01 1.89 -32.04
CA SER A 236 24.66 1.58 -33.45
C SER A 236 25.18 2.64 -34.40
#